data_AF-A0AA37T3G1-F1
#
_entry.id   AF-A0AA37T3G1-F1
#
_cell.length_a   1.000
_cell.length_b   1.000
_cell.length_c   1.000
_cell.angle_alpha   90.00
_cell.angle_beta   90.00
_cell.angle_gamma   90.00
#
_symmetry.space_group_name_H-M   'P 1'
#
loop_
_entity.id
_entity.type
_entity.pdbx_description
1 polymer ?
#
loop_
_entity_poly.entity_id
_entity_poly.type
_entity_poly.pdbx_seq_one_letter_code
_entity_poly.pdbx_strand_id
1 'polypeptide(L)'
;MTSQMSPYSLTIIKPEQDRIRFQGKGAGAGMMMMGSMGAMGIAIGVAIDEGISKDIQTSAEKEQVYIPDIVEQSLKRTLERIQGEVIQERFHSPLTLQLKIIRYGFKSAPGDQKDPVSIELQAEIISEDGAVFPLNYPFQGETVMTEELEEIKENGKLIGSIWEQSLSQLFTTKQTEFIEYLSGIQPNT
;
A
#
# COMPACT_ATOMS: atom_id res chain seq x y z
N MET A 1 -25.22 27.84 -11.55
CA MET A 1 -24.00 27.03 -11.38
C MET A 1 -24.23 26.14 -10.17
N THR A 2 -24.79 24.96 -10.37
CA THR A 2 -24.96 23.96 -9.30
C THR A 2 -23.59 23.36 -9.02
N SER A 3 -22.98 23.70 -7.88
CA SER A 3 -21.84 22.93 -7.36
C SER A 3 -22.28 21.49 -7.23
N GLN A 4 -21.77 20.61 -8.09
CA GLN A 4 -21.93 19.18 -7.89
C GLN A 4 -21.18 18.84 -6.61
N MET A 5 -21.94 18.56 -5.56
CA MET A 5 -21.42 18.08 -4.29
C MET A 5 -20.77 16.73 -4.53
N SER A 6 -19.50 16.56 -4.14
CA SER A 6 -18.83 15.28 -4.29
C SER A 6 -19.62 14.19 -3.55
N PRO A 7 -19.91 13.06 -4.20
CA PRO A 7 -20.71 11.97 -3.63
C PRO A 7 -20.02 11.22 -2.47
N TYR A 8 -18.75 11.55 -2.21
CA TYR A 8 -17.98 11.08 -1.06
C TYR A 8 -17.07 12.18 -0.52
N SER A 9 -16.70 12.07 0.76
CA SER A 9 -15.64 12.83 1.41
C SER A 9 -14.54 11.85 1.84
N LEU A 10 -13.31 12.09 1.43
CA LEU A 10 -12.15 11.25 1.78
C LEU A 10 -11.13 12.10 2.53
N THR A 11 -10.78 11.67 3.74
CA THR A 11 -9.67 12.25 4.51
C THR A 11 -8.53 11.25 4.60
N ILE A 12 -7.29 11.69 4.34
CA ILE A 12 -6.11 10.85 4.49
C ILE A 12 -5.40 11.11 5.82
N ILE A 13 -5.11 10.04 6.55
CA ILE A 13 -4.26 10.05 7.74
C ILE A 13 -2.93 9.41 7.32
N LYS A 14 -1.90 10.25 7.21
CA LYS A 14 -0.53 9.83 6.87
C LYS A 14 0.11 9.05 8.04
N PRO A 15 1.07 8.16 7.76
CA PRO A 15 1.80 7.48 8.82
C PRO A 15 2.65 8.46 9.63
N GLU A 16 2.99 8.09 10.86
CA GLU A 16 3.85 8.88 11.75
C GLU A 16 5.23 9.17 11.12
N GLN A 17 5.73 8.24 10.32
CA GLN A 17 6.93 8.41 9.52
C GLN A 17 6.57 8.33 8.04
N ASP A 18 6.53 9.47 7.37
CA ASP A 18 6.31 9.60 5.92
C ASP A 18 7.61 9.22 5.17
N ARG A 19 7.95 7.93 5.17
CA ARG A 19 9.13 7.37 4.49
C ARG A 19 8.87 5.98 3.94
N ILE A 20 9.43 5.67 2.77
CA ILE A 20 9.47 4.33 2.21
C ILE A 20 10.31 3.43 3.11
N ARG A 21 9.76 2.27 3.49
CA ARG A 21 10.48 1.24 4.26
C ARG A 21 10.86 0.09 3.36
N PHE A 22 11.95 -0.60 3.70
CA PHE A 22 12.35 -1.85 3.08
C PHE A 22 12.45 -2.95 4.13
N GLN A 23 11.95 -4.14 3.82
CA GLN A 23 12.10 -5.32 4.68
C GLN A 23 12.54 -6.53 3.86
N GLY A 24 13.71 -7.09 4.18
CA GLY A 24 14.11 -8.35 3.55
C GLY A 24 15.55 -8.72 3.82
N LYS A 25 16.45 -8.23 2.96
CA LYS A 25 17.88 -8.62 2.95
C LYS A 25 18.55 -8.44 4.31
N GLY A 26 18.34 -7.29 4.94
CA GLY A 26 18.89 -6.95 6.24
C GLY A 26 18.32 -7.81 7.36
N ALA A 27 16.98 -7.94 7.44
CA ALA A 27 16.34 -8.83 8.40
C ALA A 27 16.83 -10.30 8.26
N GLY A 28 16.98 -10.80 7.03
CA GLY A 28 17.50 -12.14 6.76
C GLY A 28 18.97 -12.30 7.15
N ALA A 29 19.85 -11.40 6.68
CA ALA A 29 21.27 -11.43 6.99
C ALA A 29 21.54 -11.23 8.48
N GLY A 30 20.79 -10.34 9.13
CA GLY A 30 20.89 -10.07 10.56
C GLY A 30 20.55 -11.28 11.42
N MET A 31 19.49 -12.02 11.05
CA MET A 31 19.15 -13.29 11.71
C MET A 31 20.21 -14.36 11.48
N MET A 32 20.79 -14.45 10.28
CA MET A 32 21.90 -15.39 10.02
C MET A 32 23.15 -15.04 10.84
N MET A 33 23.48 -13.75 10.96
CA MET A 33 24.62 -13.27 11.74
C MET A 33 24.36 -13.31 13.25
N MET A 34 23.13 -13.51 13.73
CA MET A 34 22.84 -13.59 15.16
C MET A 34 23.67 -14.70 15.83
N GLY A 35 23.91 -15.82 15.15
CA GLY A 35 24.68 -16.93 15.69
C GLY A 35 26.16 -16.60 15.96
N SER A 36 26.76 -15.70 15.17
CA SER A 36 28.20 -15.36 15.26
C SER A 36 28.46 -13.99 15.88
N MET A 37 27.56 -13.02 15.67
CA MET A 37 27.69 -11.62 16.07
C MET A 37 26.61 -11.18 17.07
N GLY A 38 25.68 -12.07 17.46
CA GLY A 38 24.63 -11.77 18.43
C GLY A 38 23.78 -10.55 18.03
N ALA A 39 23.54 -9.66 18.98
CA ALA A 39 22.80 -8.41 18.76
C ALA A 39 23.44 -7.51 17.68
N MET A 40 24.76 -7.57 17.50
CA MET A 40 25.45 -6.79 16.48
C MET A 40 25.09 -7.27 15.07
N GLY A 41 24.93 -8.58 14.87
CA GLY A 41 24.47 -9.13 13.59
C GLY A 41 23.10 -8.58 13.19
N ILE A 42 22.17 -8.55 14.14
CA ILE A 42 20.84 -7.96 13.96
C ILE A 42 20.94 -6.47 13.62
N ALA A 43 21.77 -5.71 14.35
CA ALA A 43 21.94 -4.28 14.11
C ALA A 43 22.51 -3.98 12.70
N ILE A 44 23.46 -4.80 12.22
CA ILE A 44 23.98 -4.71 10.85
C ILE A 44 22.86 -5.00 9.85
N GLY A 45 22.06 -6.04 10.12
CA GLY A 45 20.88 -6.35 9.31
C GLY A 45 19.93 -5.15 9.18
N VAL A 46 19.54 -4.55 10.31
CA VAL A 46 18.67 -3.36 10.31
C VAL A 46 19.29 -2.19 9.53
N ALA A 47 20.60 -1.96 9.69
CA ALA A 47 21.30 -0.90 8.96
C ALA A 47 21.32 -1.13 7.44
N ILE A 48 21.38 -2.39 6.98
CA ILE A 48 21.27 -2.74 5.56
C ILE A 48 19.88 -2.37 5.02
N ASP A 49 18.82 -2.77 5.71
CA ASP A 49 17.45 -2.49 5.28
C ASP A 49 17.14 -0.98 5.32
N GLU A 50 17.67 -0.24 6.30
CA GLU A 50 17.54 1.23 6.35
C GLU A 50 18.32 1.91 5.21
N GLY A 51 19.51 1.40 4.86
CA GLY A 51 20.28 1.89 3.71
C GLY A 51 19.52 1.72 2.40
N ILE A 52 18.95 0.53 2.17
CA ILE A 52 18.10 0.25 1.00
C ILE A 52 16.87 1.16 0.99
N SER A 53 16.19 1.31 2.13
CA SER A 53 15.03 2.20 2.26
C SER A 53 15.35 3.62 1.80
N LYS A 54 16.53 4.14 2.19
CA LYS A 54 16.99 5.47 1.81
C LYS A 54 17.30 5.60 0.33
N ASP A 55 17.90 4.57 -0.28
CA ASP A 55 18.18 4.56 -1.72
C ASP A 55 16.88 4.64 -2.53
N ILE A 56 15.88 3.81 -2.17
CA ILE A 56 14.55 3.80 -2.80
C ILE A 56 13.81 5.13 -2.57
N GLN A 57 13.85 5.68 -1.36
CA GLN A 57 13.27 6.98 -1.06
C GLN A 57 13.90 8.07 -1.94
N THR A 58 15.22 8.05 -2.09
CA THR A 58 15.95 9.03 -2.90
C THR A 58 15.58 8.94 -4.38
N SER A 59 15.41 7.74 -4.93
CA SER A 59 14.97 7.58 -6.33
C SER A 59 13.52 8.02 -6.53
N ALA A 60 12.62 7.72 -5.59
CA ALA A 60 11.23 8.19 -5.61
C ALA A 60 11.15 9.74 -5.59
N GLU A 61 11.89 10.39 -4.69
CA GLU A 61 11.91 11.85 -4.56
C GLU A 61 12.44 12.55 -5.82
N LYS A 62 13.48 11.99 -6.45
CA LYS A 62 14.03 12.52 -7.72
C LYS A 62 13.00 12.58 -8.83
N GLU A 63 12.09 11.60 -8.87
CA GLU A 63 11.03 11.49 -9.87
C GLU A 63 9.68 12.00 -9.34
N GLN A 64 9.66 12.65 -8.17
CA GLN A 64 8.47 13.23 -7.53
C GLN A 64 7.34 12.21 -7.28
N VAL A 65 7.72 10.98 -6.92
CA VAL A 65 6.79 9.89 -6.62
C VAL A 65 6.45 9.89 -5.13
N TYR A 66 5.20 10.22 -4.82
CA TYR A 66 4.68 10.26 -3.45
C TYR A 66 3.66 9.14 -3.23
N ILE A 67 4.07 8.10 -2.50
CA ILE A 67 3.26 6.89 -2.29
C ILE A 67 1.89 7.18 -1.66
N PRO A 68 1.76 8.01 -0.60
CA PRO A 68 0.44 8.33 -0.03
C PRO A 68 -0.54 8.89 -1.06
N ASP A 69 -0.05 9.72 -1.97
CA ASP A 69 -0.86 10.34 -3.02
C ASP A 69 -1.31 9.29 -4.05
N ILE A 70 -0.44 8.33 -4.40
CA ILE A 70 -0.79 7.21 -5.30
C ILE A 70 -1.86 6.32 -4.68
N VAL A 71 -1.76 6.01 -3.38
CA VAL A 71 -2.78 5.22 -2.66
C VAL A 71 -4.11 5.98 -2.62
N GLU A 72 -4.08 7.27 -2.29
CA GLU A 72 -5.28 8.14 -2.28
C GLU A 72 -5.94 8.17 -3.66
N GLN A 73 -5.19 8.43 -4.72
CA GLN A 73 -5.71 8.48 -6.09
C GLN A 73 -6.28 7.13 -6.53
N SER A 74 -5.65 6.02 -6.16
CA SER A 74 -6.14 4.68 -6.49
C SER A 74 -7.44 4.35 -5.76
N LEU A 75 -7.60 4.79 -4.51
CA LEU A 75 -8.87 4.69 -3.80
C LEU A 75 -9.95 5.57 -4.43
N LYS A 76 -9.64 6.84 -4.76
CA LYS A 76 -10.58 7.75 -5.43
C LYS A 76 -11.10 7.18 -6.75
N ARG A 77 -10.21 6.67 -7.61
CA ARG A 77 -10.58 5.99 -8.87
C ARG A 77 -11.51 4.80 -8.62
N THR A 78 -11.26 4.04 -7.56
CA THR A 78 -12.09 2.90 -7.19
C THR A 78 -13.49 3.34 -6.72
N LEU A 79 -13.57 4.37 -5.89
CA LEU A 79 -14.84 4.94 -5.43
C LEU A 79 -15.66 5.50 -6.60
N GLU A 80 -15.02 6.24 -7.50
CA GLU A 80 -15.66 6.78 -8.71
C GLU A 80 -16.24 5.67 -9.60
N ARG A 81 -15.52 4.55 -9.76
CA ARG A 81 -16.00 3.38 -10.52
C ARG A 81 -17.21 2.73 -9.86
N ILE A 82 -17.18 2.52 -8.54
CA ILE A 82 -18.29 1.91 -7.80
C ILE A 82 -19.53 2.81 -7.80
N GLN A 83 -19.34 4.14 -7.79
CA GLN A 83 -20.44 5.09 -7.79
C GLN A 83 -21.30 5.06 -9.04
N GLY A 84 -20.73 4.68 -10.19
CA GLY A 84 -21.48 4.45 -11.41
C GLY A 84 -22.36 3.19 -11.39
N GLU A 85 -22.00 2.18 -10.58
CA GLU A 85 -22.63 0.83 -10.65
C GLU A 85 -23.55 0.49 -9.47
N VAL A 86 -23.37 1.04 -8.26
CA VAL A 86 -24.08 0.53 -7.05
C VAL A 86 -24.62 1.63 -6.10
N ILE A 87 -24.10 2.86 -6.15
CA ILE A 87 -24.21 3.78 -5.00
C ILE A 87 -25.51 4.58 -4.94
N GLN A 88 -26.17 4.88 -6.06
CA GLN A 88 -27.39 5.70 -6.04
C GLN A 88 -28.61 5.02 -5.38
N GLU A 89 -28.65 3.68 -5.34
CA GLU A 89 -29.77 2.94 -4.74
C GLU A 89 -29.52 2.50 -3.29
N ARG A 90 -28.26 2.40 -2.86
CA ARG A 90 -27.90 1.80 -1.55
C ARG A 90 -27.35 2.78 -0.51
N PHE A 91 -26.92 3.97 -0.91
CA PHE A 91 -26.19 4.89 -0.03
C PHE A 91 -26.92 6.22 0.07
N HIS A 92 -27.51 6.49 1.22
CA HIS A 92 -28.13 7.79 1.51
C HIS A 92 -27.05 8.80 1.93
N SER A 93 -26.76 9.80 1.09
CA SER A 93 -25.93 10.98 1.41
C SER A 93 -24.43 10.70 1.65
N PRO A 94 -23.55 11.72 1.59
CA PRO A 94 -22.20 11.54 1.07
C PRO A 94 -21.39 10.62 1.97
N LEU A 95 -20.82 9.59 1.35
CA LEU A 95 -20.01 8.59 2.01
C LEU A 95 -18.76 9.28 2.60
N THR A 96 -18.64 9.31 3.92
CA THR A 96 -17.46 9.85 4.61
C THR A 96 -16.51 8.72 4.96
N LEU A 97 -15.31 8.75 4.39
CA LEU A 97 -14.25 7.76 4.60
C LEU A 97 -12.97 8.43 5.10
N GLN A 98 -12.23 7.70 5.93
CA GLN A 98 -10.87 8.02 6.31
C GLN A 98 -9.94 6.91 5.82
N LEU A 99 -8.93 7.26 5.02
CA LEU A 99 -7.85 6.37 4.64
C LEU A 99 -6.68 6.59 5.60
N LYS A 100 -6.44 5.62 6.48
CA LYS A 100 -5.31 5.64 7.41
C LYS A 100 -4.21 4.74 6.91
N ILE A 101 -3.10 5.33 6.47
CA ILE A 101 -1.91 4.59 6.04
C ILE A 101 -1.04 4.33 7.26
N ILE A 102 -0.83 3.06 7.60
CA ILE A 102 -0.04 2.64 8.76
C ILE A 102 1.43 2.50 8.37
N ARG A 103 1.69 1.82 7.26
CA ARG A 103 3.04 1.69 6.67
C ARG A 103 2.94 1.43 5.18
N TYR A 104 3.97 1.87 4.46
CA TYR A 104 4.16 1.57 3.05
C TYR A 104 5.65 1.37 2.77
N GLY A 105 5.95 0.57 1.76
CA GLY A 105 7.33 0.23 1.44
C GLY A 105 7.48 -0.87 0.41
N PHE A 106 8.62 -1.53 0.48
CA PHE A 106 8.97 -2.69 -0.32
C PHE A 106 9.40 -3.84 0.59
N LYS A 107 9.15 -5.06 0.15
CA LYS A 107 9.60 -6.27 0.82
C LYS A 107 10.23 -7.23 -0.19
N SER A 108 11.19 -8.01 0.27
CA SER A 108 11.68 -9.13 -0.54
C SER A 108 10.55 -10.12 -0.83
N ALA A 109 10.48 -10.56 -2.09
CA ALA A 109 9.49 -11.47 -2.60
C ALA A 109 10.17 -12.70 -3.24
N PRO A 110 9.52 -13.87 -3.24
CA PRO A 110 10.00 -15.00 -4.02
C PRO A 110 9.81 -14.74 -5.52
N GLY A 111 10.72 -15.25 -6.35
CA GLY A 111 10.65 -15.11 -7.80
C GLY A 111 11.96 -15.56 -8.46
N ASP A 112 11.92 -15.72 -9.78
CA ASP A 112 13.08 -16.17 -10.59
C ASP A 112 14.03 -15.02 -10.94
N GLN A 113 13.61 -13.77 -10.71
CA GLN A 113 14.41 -12.56 -10.93
C GLN A 113 15.48 -12.40 -9.85
N LYS A 114 16.49 -11.58 -10.13
CA LYS A 114 17.54 -11.29 -9.14
C LYS A 114 17.00 -10.37 -8.06
N ASP A 115 16.96 -10.86 -6.83
CA ASP A 115 16.50 -10.11 -5.65
C ASP A 115 15.10 -9.48 -5.86
N PRO A 116 14.06 -10.29 -6.09
CA PRO A 116 12.73 -9.77 -6.38
C PRO A 116 12.17 -9.03 -5.17
N VAL A 117 11.51 -7.91 -5.42
CA VAL A 117 10.82 -7.11 -4.41
C VAL A 117 9.40 -6.80 -4.85
N SER A 118 8.47 -6.85 -3.91
CA SER A 118 7.09 -6.39 -4.10
C SER A 118 6.84 -5.17 -3.23
N ILE A 119 5.82 -4.38 -3.55
CA ILE A 119 5.36 -3.35 -2.63
C ILE A 119 4.80 -4.00 -1.35
N GLU A 120 4.79 -3.25 -0.27
CA GLU A 120 4.09 -3.55 0.97
C GLU A 120 3.23 -2.35 1.34
N LEU A 121 1.93 -2.57 1.54
CA LEU A 121 0.99 -1.59 2.07
C LEU A 121 0.25 -2.19 3.25
N GLN A 122 0.19 -1.43 4.34
CA GLN A 122 -0.76 -1.65 5.41
C GLN A 122 -1.53 -0.35 5.62
N ALA A 123 -2.81 -0.39 5.31
CA ALA A 123 -3.74 0.72 5.45
C ALA A 123 -5.09 0.24 5.98
N GLU A 124 -5.88 1.18 6.46
CA GLU A 124 -7.24 0.96 6.94
C GLU A 124 -8.13 2.01 6.27
N ILE A 125 -9.27 1.57 5.74
CA ILE A 125 -10.36 2.47 5.34
C ILE A 125 -11.38 2.44 6.47
N ILE A 126 -11.73 3.60 7.01
CA ILE A 126 -12.62 3.75 8.16
C ILE A 126 -13.83 4.56 7.70
N SER A 127 -15.02 4.03 7.90
CA SER A 127 -16.29 4.69 7.57
C SER A 127 -16.77 5.55 8.74
N GLU A 128 -17.79 6.38 8.48
CA GLU A 128 -18.36 7.28 9.47
C GLU A 128 -18.91 6.57 10.72
N ASP A 129 -19.45 5.35 10.56
CA ASP A 129 -19.93 4.50 11.65
C ASP A 129 -18.80 3.79 12.42
N GLY A 130 -17.54 4.01 12.01
CA GLY A 130 -16.35 3.42 12.62
C GLY A 130 -16.02 2.02 12.13
N ALA A 131 -16.74 1.47 11.15
CA ALA A 131 -16.37 0.18 10.57
C ALA A 131 -15.03 0.28 9.82
N VAL A 132 -14.18 -0.73 9.98
CA VAL A 132 -12.82 -0.76 9.46
C VAL A 132 -12.70 -1.80 8.36
N PHE A 133 -12.26 -1.37 7.18
CA PHE A 133 -11.86 -2.23 6.08
C PHE A 133 -10.33 -2.28 5.98
N PRO A 134 -9.70 -3.44 6.24
CA PRO A 134 -8.26 -3.57 6.15
C PRO A 134 -7.82 -3.57 4.68
N LEU A 135 -6.87 -2.68 4.35
CA LEU A 135 -6.25 -2.58 3.04
C LEU A 135 -4.78 -3.01 3.14
N ASN A 136 -4.58 -4.32 3.10
CA ASN A 136 -3.26 -4.95 3.19
C ASN A 136 -2.83 -5.47 1.83
N TYR A 137 -1.58 -5.16 1.47
CA TYR A 137 -0.93 -5.70 0.29
C TYR A 137 0.52 -6.09 0.63
N PRO A 138 1.02 -7.24 0.20
CA PRO A 138 0.25 -8.30 -0.45
C PRO A 138 -0.67 -9.01 0.55
N PHE A 139 -1.76 -9.61 0.07
CA PHE A 139 -2.64 -10.46 0.89
C PHE A 139 -2.36 -11.95 0.68
N GLN A 140 -2.89 -12.80 1.56
CA GLN A 140 -2.61 -14.24 1.53
C GLN A 140 -3.14 -14.89 0.25
N GLY A 141 -2.28 -15.66 -0.43
CA GLY A 141 -2.63 -16.38 -1.67
C GLY A 141 -2.60 -15.51 -2.94
N GLU A 142 -2.15 -14.27 -2.84
CA GLU A 142 -2.02 -13.35 -3.95
C GLU A 142 -0.77 -13.65 -4.81
N THR A 143 -0.93 -13.59 -6.14
CA THR A 143 0.21 -13.44 -7.05
C THR A 143 0.68 -11.99 -7.00
N VAL A 144 1.86 -11.78 -6.42
CA VAL A 144 2.45 -10.45 -6.26
C VAL A 144 3.22 -10.04 -7.51
N MET A 145 3.10 -8.77 -7.88
CA MET A 145 3.98 -8.18 -8.87
C MET A 145 5.34 -7.92 -8.22
N THR A 146 6.40 -8.30 -8.91
CA THR A 146 7.78 -8.14 -8.43
C THR A 146 8.64 -7.45 -9.47
N GLU A 147 9.58 -6.64 -8.97
CA GLU A 147 10.65 -6.05 -9.77
C GLU A 147 12.00 -6.35 -9.11
N GLU A 148 13.10 -6.14 -9.85
CA GLU A 148 14.43 -6.28 -9.28
C GLU A 148 14.76 -5.12 -8.33
N LEU A 149 15.33 -5.44 -7.16
CA LEU A 149 15.66 -4.43 -6.15
C LEU A 149 16.57 -3.31 -6.70
N GLU A 150 17.56 -3.66 -7.53
CA GLU A 150 18.48 -2.66 -8.08
C GLU A 150 17.75 -1.68 -9.01
N GLU A 151 16.79 -2.14 -9.80
CA GLU A 151 15.99 -1.25 -10.64
C GLU A 151 15.12 -0.30 -9.80
N ILE A 152 14.51 -0.81 -8.72
CA ILE A 152 13.71 0.01 -7.79
C ILE A 152 14.56 1.08 -7.09
N LYS A 153 15.82 0.76 -6.73
CA LYS A 153 16.75 1.72 -6.11
C LYS A 153 17.18 2.84 -7.06
N GLU A 154 17.15 2.61 -8.37
CA GLU A 154 17.67 3.55 -9.37
C GLU A 154 16.56 4.29 -10.14
N ASN A 155 15.38 3.70 -10.25
CA ASN A 155 14.32 4.17 -11.14
C ASN A 155 13.04 4.55 -10.37
N GLY A 156 12.91 5.84 -10.03
CA GLY A 156 11.70 6.36 -9.36
C GLY A 156 10.41 6.18 -10.16
N LYS A 157 10.46 6.18 -11.50
CA LYS A 157 9.26 5.95 -12.32
C LYS A 157 8.78 4.51 -12.20
N LEU A 158 9.70 3.55 -12.08
CA LEU A 158 9.35 2.16 -11.85
C LEU A 158 8.64 2.00 -10.50
N ILE A 159 9.08 2.73 -9.47
CA ILE A 159 8.39 2.79 -8.17
C ILE A 159 6.93 3.22 -8.36
N GLY A 160 6.67 4.34 -9.04
CA GLY A 160 5.29 4.77 -9.29
C GLY A 160 4.47 3.71 -10.04
N SER A 161 5.07 3.12 -11.08
CA SER A 161 4.41 2.15 -11.96
C SER A 161 4.03 0.85 -11.25
N ILE A 162 4.92 0.28 -10.44
CA ILE A 162 4.63 -0.95 -9.68
C ILE A 162 3.55 -0.69 -8.62
N TRP A 163 3.60 0.48 -7.95
CA TRP A 163 2.58 0.87 -6.99
C TRP A 163 1.19 1.00 -7.61
N GLU A 164 1.08 1.69 -8.76
CA GLU A 164 -0.19 1.82 -9.47
C GLU A 164 -0.76 0.47 -9.92
N GLN A 165 0.09 -0.40 -10.46
CA GLN A 165 -0.33 -1.73 -10.94
C GLN A 165 -0.78 -2.63 -9.79
N SER A 166 0.02 -2.73 -8.72
CA SER A 166 -0.30 -3.51 -7.53
C SER A 166 -1.59 -3.03 -6.84
N LEU A 167 -1.78 -1.70 -6.73
CA LEU A 167 -3.01 -1.14 -6.16
C LEU A 167 -4.23 -1.39 -7.05
N SER A 168 -4.08 -1.27 -8.37
CA SER A 168 -5.16 -1.62 -9.31
C SER A 168 -5.58 -3.08 -9.15
N GLN A 169 -4.61 -3.99 -9.02
CA GLN A 169 -4.87 -5.40 -8.74
C GLN A 169 -5.59 -5.59 -7.40
N LEU A 170 -5.08 -4.97 -6.32
CA LEU A 170 -5.69 -5.03 -4.99
C LEU A 170 -7.16 -4.61 -5.01
N PHE A 171 -7.45 -3.42 -5.54
CA PHE A 171 -8.82 -2.88 -5.59
C PHE A 171 -9.73 -3.66 -6.54
N THR A 172 -9.17 -4.34 -7.54
CA THR A 172 -9.94 -5.24 -8.41
C THR A 172 -10.28 -6.53 -7.66
N THR A 173 -9.30 -7.18 -7.03
CA THR A 173 -9.51 -8.43 -6.30
C THR A 173 -10.41 -8.25 -5.09
N LYS A 174 -10.25 -7.15 -4.36
CA LYS A 174 -11.03 -6.81 -3.16
C LYS A 174 -12.31 -6.03 -3.46
N GLN A 175 -12.68 -5.84 -4.73
CA GLN A 175 -13.82 -4.99 -5.11
C GLN A 175 -15.12 -5.43 -4.44
N THR A 176 -15.45 -6.72 -4.46
CA THR A 176 -16.69 -7.26 -3.88
C THR A 176 -16.73 -7.03 -2.38
N GLU A 177 -15.67 -7.44 -1.66
CA GLU A 177 -15.56 -7.25 -0.20
C GLU A 177 -15.66 -5.75 0.17
N PHE A 178 -15.06 -4.88 -0.65
CA PHE A 178 -15.11 -3.45 -0.44
C PHE A 178 -16.52 -2.87 -0.66
N ILE A 179 -17.24 -3.32 -1.69
CA ILE A 179 -18.64 -2.91 -1.93
C ILE A 179 -19.54 -3.39 -0.79
N GLU A 180 -19.37 -4.63 -0.32
CA GLU A 180 -20.10 -5.18 0.82
C GLU A 180 -19.88 -4.35 2.08
N TYR A 181 -18.61 -4.07 2.39
CA TYR A 181 -18.19 -3.18 3.47
C TYR A 181 -18.88 -1.81 3.38
N LEU A 182 -18.81 -1.17 2.22
CA LEU A 182 -19.45 0.13 2.01
C LEU A 182 -20.96 0.03 2.24
N SER A 183 -21.62 -1.01 1.74
CA SER A 183 -23.07 -1.18 1.84
C SER A 183 -23.59 -1.55 3.23
N GLY A 184 -22.71 -1.74 4.23
CA GLY A 184 -23.08 -2.17 5.57
C GLY A 184 -23.62 -3.61 5.64
N ILE A 185 -23.48 -4.38 4.56
CA ILE A 185 -23.86 -5.79 4.53
C ILE A 185 -22.71 -6.55 5.19
N GLN A 186 -22.92 -7.02 6.41
CA GLN A 186 -22.01 -7.97 7.05
C GLN A 186 -21.91 -9.22 6.16
N PRO A 187 -20.70 -9.71 5.82
CA PRO A 187 -20.57 -10.96 5.10
C PRO A 187 -21.20 -12.06 5.95
N ASN A 188 -22.14 -12.83 5.37
CA ASN A 188 -22.74 -13.98 6.04
C ASN A 188 -21.62 -14.93 6.47
N THR A 189 -21.39 -15.01 7.79
CA THR A 189 -20.60 -16.06 8.44
C THR A 189 -21.19 -17.43 8.21
#